data_AF-A0A7W5HKC9-F1
#
_entry.id   AF-A0A7W5HKC9-F1
#
_cell.length_a   1.000
_cell.length_b   1.000
_cell.length_c   1.000
_cell.angle_alpha   90.00
_cell.angle_beta   90.00
_cell.angle_gamma   90.00
#
_symmetry.space_group_name_H-M   'P 1'
#
loop_
_entity.id
_entity.type
_entity.pdbx_description
1 polymer ?
#
loop_
_entity_poly.entity_id
_entity_poly.type
_entity_poly.pdbx_seq_one_letter_code
_entity_poly.pdbx_strand_id
1 'polypeptide(L)'
;MNAPNPKREQQIPEGYRLDAKSRLIPEDQIKPVDKLRDELVLAIVGRATELRDQLRDFKGDTFTEIEAFVETSAKEYDVQIGGKKGNVQLVSFDGRYKVVRAIQESITFDERLQAAKGLIDECLREWTADARPEVATIVQDAFRVDSAGNIRTGQVLGLRRLNIQDKRWLNAMDAISDAVQVTGSKSYVRIYERVGDSDQYRPISLDIAGV
;
A
#
# COMPACT_ATOMS: atom_id res chain seq x y z
N MET A 1 10.41 6.37 -16.30
CA MET A 1 10.82 5.06 -15.76
C MET A 1 12.34 5.07 -15.63
N ASN A 2 12.88 5.35 -14.45
CA ASN A 2 14.32 5.28 -14.23
C ASN A 2 14.66 3.84 -13.83
N ALA A 3 15.25 3.09 -14.77
CA ALA A 3 15.85 1.81 -14.48
C ALA A 3 16.96 1.99 -13.43
N PRO A 4 17.08 1.10 -12.43
CA PRO A 4 18.23 1.12 -11.54
C PRO A 4 19.50 0.87 -12.36
N ASN A 5 20.43 1.83 -12.29
CA ASN A 5 21.73 1.76 -12.92
C ASN A 5 22.49 0.53 -12.38
N PRO A 6 23.00 -0.39 -13.23
CA PRO A 6 23.72 -1.56 -12.74
C PRO A 6 24.97 -1.08 -11.99
N LYS A 7 25.08 -1.45 -10.71
CA LYS A 7 26.30 -1.22 -9.92
C LYS A 7 27.46 -1.84 -10.68
N ARG A 8 28.40 -1.02 -11.16
CA ARG A 8 29.68 -1.53 -11.68
C ARG A 8 30.36 -2.26 -10.52
N GLU A 9 30.55 -3.57 -10.67
CA GLU A 9 31.37 -4.37 -9.75
C GLU A 9 32.82 -3.91 -9.91
N GLN A 10 33.20 -2.93 -9.10
CA GLN A 10 34.56 -2.42 -9.06
C GLN A 10 35.39 -3.47 -8.30
N GLN A 11 36.30 -4.16 -8.99
CA GLN A 11 37.21 -5.11 -8.33
C GLN A 11 38.06 -4.34 -7.30
N ILE A 12 37.89 -4.68 -6.03
CA ILE A 12 38.66 -4.12 -4.92
C ILE A 12 39.97 -4.93 -4.82
N PRO A 13 41.15 -4.32 -4.98
CA PRO A 13 42.42 -5.01 -4.82
C PRO A 13 42.59 -5.57 -3.40
N GLU A 14 43.32 -6.68 -3.26
CA GLU A 14 43.63 -7.28 -1.96
C GLU A 14 44.34 -6.26 -1.05
N GLY A 15 43.91 -6.17 0.21
CA GLY A 15 44.44 -5.21 1.19
C GLY A 15 43.86 -3.79 1.10
N TYR A 16 42.85 -3.56 0.28
CA TYR A 16 42.11 -2.29 0.21
C TYR A 16 40.63 -2.47 0.58
N ARG A 17 40.01 -1.42 1.12
CA ARG A 17 38.54 -1.32 1.26
C ARG A 17 38.03 -0.07 0.55
N LEU A 18 36.78 -0.13 0.09
CA LEU A 18 36.11 1.00 -0.54
C LEU A 18 35.39 1.84 0.53
N ASP A 19 35.63 3.15 0.55
CA ASP A 19 34.94 4.06 1.45
C ASP A 19 33.60 4.57 0.89
N ALA A 20 32.85 5.32 1.71
CA ALA A 20 31.56 5.89 1.32
C ALA A 20 31.63 6.91 0.15
N LYS A 21 32.83 7.38 -0.22
CA LYS A 21 33.08 8.28 -1.36
C LYS A 21 33.64 7.50 -2.57
N SER A 22 33.57 6.17 -2.54
CA SER A 22 34.07 5.27 -3.58
C SER A 22 35.59 5.36 -3.80
N ARG A 23 36.36 5.72 -2.76
CA ARG A 23 37.82 5.72 -2.77
C ARG A 23 38.35 4.39 -2.22
N LEU A 24 39.43 3.89 -2.80
CA LEU A 24 40.15 2.73 -2.27
C LEU A 24 41.11 3.18 -1.18
N ILE A 25 40.91 2.67 0.04
CA ILE A 25 41.71 2.97 1.22
C ILE A 25 42.47 1.70 1.60
N PRO A 26 43.82 1.75 1.72
CA PRO A 26 44.60 0.65 2.28
C PRO A 26 44.08 0.25 3.66
N GLU A 27 43.93 -1.05 3.93
CA GLU A 27 43.36 -1.51 5.19
C GLU A 27 44.19 -1.08 6.40
N ASP A 28 45.51 -1.00 6.29
CA ASP A 28 46.41 -0.56 7.37
C ASP A 28 46.17 0.90 7.80
N GLN A 29 45.62 1.74 6.91
CA GLN A 29 45.29 3.14 7.20
C GLN A 29 43.92 3.31 7.88
N ILE A 30 43.11 2.25 7.96
CA ILE A 30 41.79 2.29 8.62
C ILE A 30 41.99 2.05 10.11
N LYS A 31 41.46 2.95 10.95
CA LYS A 31 41.56 2.80 12.41
C LYS A 31 40.93 1.48 12.85
N PRO A 32 41.51 0.76 13.83
CA PRO A 32 40.95 -0.52 14.31
C PRO A 32 39.49 -0.43 14.74
N VAL A 33 39.09 0.67 15.40
CA VAL A 33 37.69 0.89 15.82
C VAL A 33 36.73 1.04 14.63
N ASP A 34 37.20 1.59 13.52
CA ASP A 34 36.38 1.77 12.32
C ASP A 34 36.22 0.43 11.59
N LYS A 35 37.26 -0.42 11.56
CA LYS A 35 37.16 -1.81 11.07
C LYS A 35 36.19 -2.64 11.90
N LEU A 36 36.30 -2.57 13.23
CA LEU A 36 35.41 -3.29 14.14
C LEU A 36 33.95 -2.85 13.97
N ARG A 37 33.73 -1.54 13.77
CA ARG A 37 32.38 -1.01 13.48
C ARG A 37 31.86 -1.54 12.14
N ASP A 38 32.68 -1.51 11.10
CA ASP A 38 32.34 -2.03 9.77
C ASP A 38 31.94 -3.51 9.85
N GLU A 39 32.76 -4.34 10.51
CA GLU A 39 32.47 -5.76 10.74
C GLU A 39 31.15 -5.98 11.48
N LEU A 40 30.91 -5.23 12.56
CA LEU A 40 29.66 -5.30 13.32
C LEU A 40 28.44 -4.95 12.44
N VAL A 41 28.53 -3.85 11.68
CA VAL A 41 27.44 -3.39 10.80
C VAL A 41 27.17 -4.44 9.72
N LEU A 42 28.20 -4.95 9.05
CA LEU A 42 28.07 -5.96 8.01
C LEU A 42 27.45 -7.26 8.55
N ALA A 43 27.86 -7.69 9.75
CA ALA A 43 27.29 -8.86 10.41
C ALA A 43 25.80 -8.67 10.78
N ILE A 44 25.41 -7.49 11.26
CA ILE A 44 24.00 -7.16 11.53
C ILE A 44 23.19 -7.15 10.22
N VAL A 45 23.72 -6.50 9.18
CA VAL A 45 23.06 -6.39 7.87
C VAL A 45 22.89 -7.78 7.22
N GLY A 46 23.88 -8.66 7.36
CA GLY A 46 23.80 -10.06 6.90
C GLY A 46 22.60 -10.78 7.52
N ARG A 47 22.52 -10.82 8.86
CA ARG A 47 21.41 -11.46 9.58
C ARG A 47 20.05 -10.81 9.24
N ALA A 48 20.00 -9.48 9.15
CA ALA A 48 18.79 -8.77 8.78
C ALA A 48 18.33 -9.10 7.35
N THR A 49 19.28 -9.31 6.43
CA THR A 49 19.01 -9.71 5.05
C THR A 49 18.46 -11.12 4.97
N GLU A 50 19.00 -12.06 5.76
CA GLU A 50 18.46 -13.42 5.87
C GLU A 50 17.02 -13.43 6.38
N LEU A 51 16.73 -12.70 7.47
CA LEU A 51 15.37 -12.57 8.01
C LEU A 51 14.41 -11.93 7.00
N ARG A 52 14.85 -10.90 6.28
CA ARG A 52 14.07 -10.26 5.21
C ARG A 52 13.70 -11.26 4.13
N ASP A 53 14.64 -12.09 3.70
CA ASP A 53 14.41 -13.07 2.64
C ASP A 53 13.48 -14.19 3.13
N GLN A 54 13.62 -14.66 4.37
CA GLN A 54 12.66 -15.58 4.99
C GLN A 54 11.24 -14.99 5.04
N LEU A 55 11.10 -13.72 5.43
CA LEU A 55 9.78 -13.06 5.46
C LEU A 55 9.18 -12.87 4.05
N ARG A 56 10.02 -12.61 3.05
CA ARG A 56 9.58 -12.52 1.64
C ARG A 56 9.05 -13.87 1.17
N ASP A 57 9.80 -14.93 1.41
CA ASP A 57 9.48 -16.27 0.95
C ASP A 57 8.22 -16.78 1.68
N PHE A 58 8.17 -16.65 3.00
CA PHE A 58 6.98 -16.92 3.83
C PHE A 58 5.73 -16.20 3.30
N LYS A 59 5.84 -14.91 2.95
CA LYS A 59 4.74 -14.14 2.38
C LYS A 59 4.26 -14.76 1.07
N GLY A 60 5.18 -15.08 0.15
CA GLY A 60 4.86 -15.67 -1.15
C GLY A 60 4.19 -17.03 -1.04
N ASP A 61 4.74 -17.90 -0.19
CA ASP A 61 4.22 -19.24 0.07
C ASP A 61 2.81 -19.16 0.67
N THR A 62 2.61 -18.30 1.69
CA THR A 62 1.30 -18.11 2.31
C THR A 62 0.23 -17.67 1.31
N PHE A 63 0.56 -16.77 0.36
CA PHE A 63 -0.39 -16.38 -0.69
C PHE A 63 -0.76 -17.55 -1.59
N THR A 64 0.23 -18.34 -1.99
CA THR A 64 0.07 -19.50 -2.87
C THR A 64 -0.80 -20.57 -2.19
N GLU A 65 -0.53 -20.85 -0.91
CA GLU A 65 -1.31 -21.80 -0.10
C GLU A 65 -2.77 -21.36 0.07
N ILE A 66 -3.02 -20.09 0.38
CA ILE A 66 -4.39 -19.56 0.49
C ILE A 66 -5.13 -19.66 -0.85
N GLU A 67 -4.46 -19.34 -1.97
CA GLU A 67 -5.07 -19.46 -3.29
C GLU A 67 -5.43 -20.91 -3.62
N ALA A 68 -4.50 -21.84 -3.41
CA ALA A 68 -4.73 -23.27 -3.61
C ALA A 68 -5.86 -23.83 -2.72
N PHE A 69 -5.94 -23.38 -1.46
CA PHE A 69 -7.02 -23.77 -0.56
C PHE A 69 -8.37 -23.27 -1.06
N VAL A 70 -8.49 -21.99 -1.42
CA VAL A 70 -9.73 -21.40 -1.94
C VAL A 70 -10.19 -22.10 -3.22
N GLU A 71 -9.26 -22.40 -4.14
CA GLU A 71 -9.57 -23.14 -5.37
C GLU A 71 -10.08 -24.56 -5.05
N THR A 72 -9.47 -25.23 -4.08
CA THR A 72 -9.87 -26.58 -3.65
C THR A 72 -11.27 -26.55 -3.03
N SER A 73 -11.54 -25.62 -2.11
CA SER A 73 -12.88 -25.45 -1.53
C SER A 73 -13.94 -25.10 -2.58
N ALA A 74 -13.60 -24.33 -3.61
CA ALA A 74 -14.52 -23.99 -4.70
C ALA A 74 -14.95 -25.25 -5.49
N LYS A 75 -13.99 -26.12 -5.79
CA LYS A 75 -14.20 -27.38 -6.51
C LYS A 75 -15.16 -28.33 -5.77
N GLU A 76 -15.15 -28.34 -4.44
CA GLU A 76 -16.05 -29.19 -3.65
C GLU A 76 -17.54 -28.88 -3.88
N TYR A 77 -17.88 -27.65 -4.29
CA TYR A 77 -19.26 -27.20 -4.49
C TYR A 77 -19.60 -26.95 -5.97
N ASP A 78 -18.75 -27.40 -6.91
CA ASP A 78 -18.87 -27.13 -8.36
C ASP A 78 -19.02 -25.62 -8.70
N VAL A 79 -18.55 -24.74 -7.82
CA VAL A 79 -18.60 -23.29 -8.03
C VAL A 79 -17.28 -22.82 -8.63
N GLN A 80 -17.36 -22.16 -9.79
CA GLN A 80 -16.24 -21.38 -10.30
C GLN A 80 -16.18 -20.06 -9.54
N ILE A 81 -15.26 -19.93 -8.59
CA ILE A 81 -14.99 -18.62 -7.97
C ILE A 81 -14.33 -17.74 -9.03
N GLY A 82 -15.14 -16.87 -9.63
CA GLY A 82 -14.68 -15.88 -10.60
C GLY A 82 -13.73 -14.89 -9.93
N GLY A 83 -12.44 -14.99 -10.25
CA GLY A 83 -11.42 -14.01 -9.91
C GLY A 83 -10.50 -14.45 -8.77
N LYS A 84 -9.18 -14.43 -9.05
CA LYS A 84 -8.09 -14.55 -8.05
C LYS A 84 -8.10 -13.43 -6.98
N LYS A 85 -9.05 -12.49 -7.08
CA LYS A 85 -9.11 -11.26 -6.31
C LYS A 85 -10.29 -11.30 -5.34
N GLY A 86 -9.99 -11.37 -4.05
CA GLY A 86 -10.97 -11.21 -2.99
C GLY A 86 -10.31 -11.24 -1.62
N ASN A 87 -10.94 -10.60 -0.65
CA ASN A 87 -10.54 -10.76 0.75
C ASN A 87 -10.93 -12.16 1.21
N VAL A 88 -10.03 -12.86 1.91
CA VAL A 88 -10.27 -14.21 2.43
C VAL A 88 -9.91 -14.22 3.90
N GLN A 89 -10.76 -14.84 4.71
CA GLN A 89 -10.50 -15.09 6.11
C GLN A 89 -10.55 -16.60 6.34
N LEU A 90 -9.43 -17.15 6.81
CA LEU A 90 -9.31 -18.54 7.24
C LEU A 90 -9.18 -18.55 8.75
N VAL A 91 -9.92 -19.43 9.41
CA VAL A 91 -9.88 -19.61 10.86
C VAL A 91 -9.54 -21.07 11.12
N SER A 92 -8.65 -21.34 12.08
CA SER A 92 -8.35 -22.71 12.48
C SER A 92 -9.60 -23.38 13.04
N PHE A 93 -9.64 -24.72 12.99
CA PHE A 93 -10.81 -25.50 13.41
C PHE A 93 -11.21 -25.24 14.87
N ASP A 94 -10.23 -25.06 15.75
CA ASP A 94 -10.43 -24.70 17.16
C ASP A 94 -10.75 -23.21 17.39
N GLY A 95 -10.74 -22.39 16.33
CA GLY A 95 -10.95 -20.95 16.40
C GLY A 95 -9.76 -20.15 16.94
N ARG A 96 -8.66 -20.79 17.35
CA ARG A 96 -7.55 -20.10 18.02
C ARG A 96 -6.76 -19.16 17.10
N TYR A 97 -6.60 -19.53 15.84
CA TYR A 97 -5.80 -18.77 14.87
C TYR A 97 -6.65 -18.29 13.71
N LYS A 98 -6.28 -17.13 13.19
CA LYS A 98 -6.95 -16.52 12.04
C LYS A 98 -5.92 -15.95 11.07
N VAL A 99 -6.06 -16.29 9.80
CA VAL A 99 -5.26 -15.75 8.69
C VAL A 99 -6.18 -14.96 7.76
N VAL A 100 -5.81 -13.72 7.47
CA VAL A 100 -6.58 -12.81 6.61
C VAL A 100 -5.73 -12.40 5.42
N ARG A 101 -6.18 -12.78 4.22
CA ARG A 101 -5.70 -12.22 2.95
C ARG A 101 -6.55 -11.01 2.61
N ALA A 102 -5.95 -9.83 2.51
CA ALA A 102 -6.63 -8.61 2.10
C ALA A 102 -6.02 -8.04 0.81
N ILE A 103 -6.86 -7.65 -0.14
CA ILE A 103 -6.43 -6.98 -1.37
C ILE A 103 -6.97 -5.55 -1.31
N GLN A 104 -6.05 -4.58 -1.37
CA GLN A 104 -6.37 -3.16 -1.43
C GLN A 104 -6.06 -2.65 -2.83
N GLU A 105 -7.07 -2.19 -3.54
CA GLU A 105 -6.89 -1.54 -4.82
C GLU A 105 -6.55 -0.06 -4.63
N SER A 106 -5.57 0.40 -5.40
CA SER A 106 -5.26 1.81 -5.56
C SER A 106 -6.06 2.34 -6.73
N ILE A 107 -6.75 3.46 -6.53
CA ILE A 107 -7.51 4.13 -7.57
C ILE A 107 -6.90 5.48 -7.90
N THR A 108 -7.03 5.90 -9.15
CA THR A 108 -6.84 7.28 -9.61
C THR A 108 -8.10 7.74 -10.32
N PHE A 109 -8.13 9.01 -10.71
CA PHE A 109 -9.10 9.51 -11.67
C PHE A 109 -8.45 9.82 -13.02
N ASP A 110 -9.22 9.65 -14.09
CA ASP A 110 -8.86 10.11 -15.44
C ASP A 110 -9.34 11.57 -15.70
N GLU A 111 -9.27 12.01 -16.95
CA GLU A 111 -9.62 13.39 -17.36
C GLU A 111 -11.08 13.78 -17.07
N ARG A 112 -11.99 12.80 -16.94
CA ARG A 112 -13.40 13.07 -16.65
C ARG A 112 -13.61 13.76 -15.30
N LEU A 113 -12.64 13.64 -14.39
CA LEU A 113 -12.67 14.38 -13.13
C LEU A 113 -12.63 15.90 -13.33
N GLN A 114 -11.94 16.40 -14.34
CA GLN A 114 -11.93 17.84 -14.65
C GLN A 114 -13.30 18.30 -15.14
N ALA A 115 -13.99 17.48 -15.94
CA ALA A 115 -15.36 17.76 -16.36
C ALA A 115 -16.32 17.79 -15.16
N ALA A 116 -16.20 16.82 -14.24
CA ALA A 116 -16.99 16.81 -13.01
C ALA A 116 -16.74 18.05 -12.14
N LYS A 117 -15.47 18.47 -12.02
CA LYS A 117 -15.11 19.71 -11.31
C LYS A 117 -15.79 20.93 -11.93
N GLY A 118 -15.80 21.04 -13.25
CA GLY A 118 -16.48 22.12 -13.96
C GLY A 118 -17.98 22.21 -13.63
N LEU A 119 -18.68 21.08 -13.66
CA LEU A 119 -20.11 20.99 -13.30
C LEU A 119 -20.38 21.38 -11.84
N ILE A 120 -19.48 21.01 -10.92
CA ILE A 120 -19.57 21.38 -9.51
C ILE A 120 -19.32 22.89 -9.33
N ASP A 121 -18.32 23.45 -9.99
CA ASP A 121 -18.01 24.88 -9.93
C ASP A 121 -19.14 25.75 -10.50
N GLU A 122 -19.90 25.24 -11.48
CA GLU A 122 -21.14 25.86 -11.96
C GLU A 122 -22.24 25.85 -10.90
N CYS A 123 -22.48 24.71 -10.24
CA CYS A 123 -23.44 24.62 -9.14
C CYS A 123 -23.11 25.60 -8.00
N LEU A 124 -21.86 25.58 -7.56
CA LEU A 124 -21.41 26.37 -6.42
C LEU A 124 -21.51 27.87 -6.68
N ARG A 125 -21.21 28.34 -7.89
CA ARG A 125 -21.34 29.76 -8.24
C ARG A 125 -22.77 30.27 -8.06
N GLU A 126 -23.76 29.50 -8.50
CA GLU A 126 -25.16 29.88 -8.31
C GLU A 126 -25.61 29.78 -6.85
N TRP A 127 -25.18 28.75 -6.12
CA TRP A 127 -25.60 28.60 -4.72
C TRP A 127 -24.97 29.66 -3.81
N THR A 128 -23.71 30.02 -4.05
CA THR A 128 -22.99 31.02 -3.25
C THR A 128 -23.39 32.47 -3.54
N ALA A 129 -24.21 32.72 -4.57
CA ALA A 129 -24.79 34.04 -4.80
C ALA A 129 -25.69 34.48 -3.62
N ASP A 130 -26.37 33.53 -2.96
CA ASP A 130 -27.26 33.77 -1.81
C ASP A 130 -26.91 32.92 -0.56
N ALA A 131 -25.87 32.07 -0.62
CA ALA A 131 -25.50 31.16 0.48
C ALA A 131 -24.17 31.51 1.17
N ARG A 132 -23.96 30.85 2.31
CA ARG A 132 -22.75 30.91 3.13
C ARG A 132 -21.52 30.36 2.36
N PRO A 133 -20.47 31.16 2.11
CA PRO A 133 -19.30 30.79 1.29
C PRO A 133 -18.54 29.55 1.79
N GLU A 134 -18.72 29.19 3.06
CA GLU A 134 -18.09 28.05 3.73
C GLU A 134 -18.42 26.70 3.07
N VAL A 135 -19.61 26.56 2.45
CA VAL A 135 -20.01 25.32 1.75
C VAL A 135 -19.18 25.12 0.48
N ALA A 136 -18.92 26.20 -0.27
CA ALA A 136 -18.08 26.12 -1.46
C ALA A 136 -16.64 25.78 -1.11
N THR A 137 -16.11 26.30 0.01
CA THR A 137 -14.76 25.97 0.48
C THR A 137 -14.61 24.48 0.76
N ILE A 138 -15.58 23.85 1.41
CA ILE A 138 -15.54 22.40 1.72
C ILE A 138 -15.50 21.56 0.43
N VAL A 139 -16.31 21.92 -0.56
CA VAL A 139 -16.38 21.19 -1.83
C VAL A 139 -15.11 21.43 -2.67
N GLN A 140 -14.59 22.66 -2.71
CA GLN A 140 -13.33 22.97 -3.38
C GLN A 140 -12.14 22.24 -2.75
N ASP A 141 -12.13 22.11 -1.41
CA ASP A 141 -11.09 21.38 -0.70
C ASP A 141 -11.02 19.91 -1.10
N ALA A 142 -12.13 19.30 -1.52
CA ALA A 142 -12.15 17.91 -1.99
C ALA A 142 -11.31 17.70 -3.27
N PHE A 143 -11.14 18.73 -4.09
CA PHE A 143 -10.31 18.71 -5.31
C PHE A 143 -8.87 19.14 -5.07
N ARG A 144 -8.50 19.45 -3.82
CA ARG A 144 -7.15 19.89 -3.49
C ARG A 144 -6.17 18.72 -3.61
N VAL A 145 -5.02 18.98 -4.21
CA VAL A 145 -3.92 18.02 -4.27
C VAL A 145 -3.21 17.93 -2.93
N ASP A 146 -2.68 16.76 -2.61
CA ASP A 146 -1.79 16.55 -1.47
C ASP A 146 -0.38 17.12 -1.73
N SER A 147 0.49 16.99 -0.74
CA SER A 147 1.88 17.46 -0.82
C SER A 147 2.71 16.79 -1.92
N ALA A 148 2.24 15.65 -2.45
CA ALA A 148 2.86 14.94 -3.56
C ALA A 148 2.20 15.26 -4.91
N GLY A 149 1.25 16.20 -4.96
CA GLY A 149 0.53 16.61 -6.17
C GLY A 149 -0.61 15.69 -6.57
N ASN A 150 -1.01 14.73 -5.71
CA ASN A 150 -2.07 13.78 -6.03
C ASN A 150 -3.43 14.25 -5.50
N ILE A 151 -4.48 13.97 -6.26
CA ILE A 151 -5.85 14.27 -5.83
C ILE A 151 -6.25 13.33 -4.69
N ARG A 152 -6.91 13.89 -3.68
CA ARG A 152 -7.41 13.14 -2.52
C ARG A 152 -8.65 12.35 -2.90
N THR A 153 -8.45 11.17 -3.48
CA THR A 153 -9.52 10.32 -4.03
C THR A 153 -10.68 10.08 -3.05
N GLY A 154 -10.38 9.84 -1.78
CA GLY A 154 -11.41 9.67 -0.75
C GLY A 154 -12.28 10.90 -0.50
N GLN A 155 -11.74 12.12 -0.65
CA GLN A 155 -12.52 13.35 -0.46
C GLN A 155 -13.45 13.61 -1.65
N VAL A 156 -12.95 13.42 -2.87
CA VAL A 156 -13.75 13.51 -4.10
C VAL A 156 -14.90 12.49 -4.08
N LEU A 157 -14.61 11.23 -3.77
CA LEU A 157 -15.65 10.20 -3.64
C LEU A 157 -16.62 10.50 -2.49
N GLY A 158 -16.17 11.20 -1.45
CA GLY A 158 -17.00 11.65 -0.33
C GLY A 158 -18.13 12.59 -0.75
N LEU A 159 -17.95 13.39 -1.81
CA LEU A 159 -18.97 14.31 -2.33
C LEU A 159 -20.25 13.58 -2.71
N ARG A 160 -20.14 12.33 -3.18
CA ARG A 160 -21.29 11.49 -3.57
C ARG A 160 -22.22 11.13 -2.41
N ARG A 161 -21.78 11.32 -1.16
CA ARG A 161 -22.60 11.07 0.03
C ARG A 161 -23.58 12.22 0.30
N LEU A 162 -23.38 13.37 -0.33
CA LEU A 162 -24.27 14.52 -0.18
C LEU A 162 -25.53 14.32 -1.01
N ASN A 163 -26.69 14.35 -0.36
CA ASN A 163 -27.98 14.18 -1.01
C ASN A 163 -28.44 15.51 -1.66
N ILE A 164 -27.88 15.83 -2.82
CA ILE A 164 -28.20 17.06 -3.56
C ILE A 164 -28.86 16.70 -4.89
N GLN A 165 -29.98 17.36 -5.19
CA GLN A 165 -30.88 17.02 -6.29
C GLN A 165 -30.67 17.88 -7.55
N ASP A 166 -29.71 18.81 -7.54
CA ASP A 166 -29.38 19.61 -8.72
C ASP A 166 -28.88 18.70 -9.86
N LYS A 167 -29.42 18.88 -11.06
CA LYS A 167 -29.11 18.02 -12.21
C LYS A 167 -27.62 18.06 -12.58
N ARG A 168 -26.96 19.21 -12.46
CA ARG A 168 -25.51 19.35 -12.73
C ARG A 168 -24.70 18.64 -11.65
N TRP A 169 -25.14 18.72 -10.40
CA TRP A 169 -24.51 17.99 -9.29
C TRP A 169 -24.58 16.48 -9.52
N LEU A 170 -25.76 15.95 -9.84
CA LEU A 170 -25.93 14.53 -10.15
C LEU A 170 -25.05 14.09 -11.32
N ASN A 171 -25.03 14.86 -12.40
CA ASN A 171 -24.18 14.60 -13.56
C ASN A 171 -22.68 14.65 -13.19
N ALA A 172 -22.26 15.54 -12.29
CA ALA A 172 -20.90 15.56 -11.78
C ALA A 172 -20.55 14.31 -10.95
N MET A 173 -21.49 13.79 -10.16
CA MET A 173 -21.30 12.55 -9.39
C MET A 173 -21.18 11.32 -10.29
N ASP A 174 -21.94 11.30 -11.40
CA ASP A 174 -21.83 10.27 -12.44
C ASP A 174 -20.45 10.36 -13.11
N ALA A 175 -20.03 11.55 -13.55
CA ALA A 175 -18.71 11.77 -14.14
C ALA A 175 -17.56 11.41 -13.18
N ILE A 176 -17.68 11.67 -11.87
CA ILE A 176 -16.71 11.20 -10.86
C ILE A 176 -16.64 9.68 -10.83
N SER A 177 -17.79 9.00 -10.93
CA SER A 177 -17.85 7.54 -10.90
C SER A 177 -17.18 6.93 -12.13
N ASP A 178 -17.45 7.50 -13.30
CA ASP A 178 -16.88 7.08 -14.58
C ASP A 178 -15.39 7.45 -14.73
N ALA A 179 -14.91 8.39 -13.92
CA ALA A 179 -13.50 8.77 -13.87
C ALA A 179 -12.64 7.79 -13.08
N VAL A 180 -13.22 6.94 -12.22
CA VAL A 180 -12.45 6.06 -11.34
C VAL A 180 -11.72 4.99 -12.15
N GLN A 181 -10.40 4.97 -12.04
CA GLN A 181 -9.54 3.96 -12.66
C GLN A 181 -8.75 3.22 -11.58
N VAL A 182 -8.72 1.89 -11.66
CA VAL A 182 -7.86 1.06 -10.81
C VAL A 182 -6.45 1.07 -11.38
N THR A 183 -5.49 1.61 -10.63
CA THR A 183 -4.09 1.76 -11.06
C THR A 183 -3.15 0.73 -10.47
N GLY A 184 -3.59 -0.01 -9.47
CA GLY A 184 -2.81 -1.09 -8.89
C GLY A 184 -3.54 -1.81 -7.77
N SER A 185 -2.93 -2.86 -7.27
CA SER A 185 -3.43 -3.61 -6.11
C SER A 185 -2.28 -4.00 -5.21
N LYS A 186 -2.44 -3.81 -3.91
CA LYS A 186 -1.53 -4.32 -2.88
C LYS A 186 -2.22 -5.44 -2.10
N SER A 187 -1.57 -6.59 -2.04
CA SER A 187 -2.04 -7.73 -1.27
C SER A 187 -1.30 -7.81 0.05
N TYR A 188 -2.05 -8.03 1.13
CA TYR A 188 -1.57 -8.16 2.50
C TYR A 188 -2.02 -9.49 3.09
N VAL A 189 -1.15 -10.08 3.91
CA VAL A 189 -1.49 -11.19 4.81
C VAL A 189 -1.40 -10.65 6.23
N ARG A 190 -2.39 -10.97 7.05
CA ARG A 190 -2.40 -10.67 8.49
C ARG A 190 -2.71 -11.94 9.26
N ILE A 191 -1.95 -12.19 10.31
CA ILE A 191 -2.04 -13.39 11.13
C ILE A 191 -2.42 -12.96 12.54
N TYR A 192 -3.31 -13.72 13.17
CA TYR A 192 -3.83 -13.41 14.48
C TYR A 192 -3.95 -14.65 15.36
N GLU A 193 -3.84 -14.42 16.67
CA GLU A 193 -4.17 -15.38 17.72
C GLU A 193 -5.32 -14.84 18.58
N ARG A 194 -6.23 -15.72 19.00
CA ARG A 194 -7.35 -15.40 19.87
C ARG A 194 -6.86 -15.09 21.29
N VAL A 195 -7.46 -14.07 21.91
CA VAL A 195 -7.12 -13.66 23.27
C VAL A 195 -7.96 -14.46 24.27
N GLY A 196 -7.39 -15.51 24.85
CA GLY A 196 -8.10 -16.41 25.77
C GLY A 196 -9.38 -16.98 25.12
N ASP A 197 -10.47 -17.02 25.87
CA ASP A 197 -11.78 -17.48 25.40
C ASP A 197 -12.65 -16.34 24.81
N SER A 198 -12.07 -15.18 24.53
CA SER A 198 -12.81 -14.03 23.99
C SER A 198 -12.93 -14.08 22.47
N ASP A 199 -13.83 -13.28 21.89
CA ASP A 199 -13.92 -13.07 20.43
C ASP A 199 -12.86 -12.11 19.88
N GLN A 200 -11.91 -11.68 20.71
CA GLN A 200 -10.85 -10.77 20.28
C GLN A 200 -9.65 -11.52 19.73
N TYR A 201 -9.07 -10.96 18.69
CA TYR A 201 -7.87 -11.48 18.02
C TYR A 201 -6.76 -10.45 18.10
N ARG A 202 -5.59 -10.86 18.59
CA ARG A 202 -4.37 -10.05 18.61
C ARG A 202 -3.51 -10.39 17.39
N PRO A 203 -2.94 -9.38 16.70
CA PRO A 203 -2.04 -9.65 15.59
C PRO A 203 -0.76 -10.34 16.08
N ILE A 204 -0.32 -11.36 15.33
CA ILE A 204 1.03 -11.91 15.43
C ILE A 204 1.92 -11.03 14.55
N SER A 205 2.63 -10.07 15.17
CA SER A 205 3.47 -9.12 14.45
C SER A 205 4.75 -9.80 13.95
N LEU A 206 5.09 -9.54 12.69
CA LEU A 206 6.41 -9.86 12.12
C LEU A 206 7.25 -8.59 11.90
N ASP A 207 6.77 -7.44 12.40
CA ASP A 207 7.51 -6.18 12.39
C ASP A 207 8.48 -6.16 13.58
N ILE A 208 9.78 -6.01 13.31
CA ILE A 208 10.85 -5.99 14.30
C ILE A 208 10.66 -4.92 15.38
N ALA A 209 9.96 -3.82 15.07
CA ALA A 209 9.67 -2.77 16.05
C ALA A 209 8.57 -3.17 17.07
N GLY A 210 7.78 -4.18 16.74
CA GLY A 210 6.63 -4.64 17.52
C GLY A 210 6.72 -6.09 18.01
N VAL A 211 7.90 -6.73 17.92
CA VAL A 211 8.21 -8.06 18.45
C VAL A 211 8.92 -7.94 19.79
#